data_AF-A0A9K3HUS6-F1
#
_entry.id   AF-A0A9K3HUS6-F1
#
_cell.length_a   1.000
_cell.length_b   1.000
_cell.length_c   1.000
_cell.angle_alpha   90.00
_cell.angle_beta   90.00
_cell.angle_gamma   90.00
#
_symmetry.space_group_name_H-M   'P 1'
#
loop_
_entity.id
_entity.type
_entity.pdbx_description
1 polymer ?
#
loop_
_entity_poly.entity_id
_entity_poly.type
_entity_poly.pdbx_seq_one_letter_code
_entity_poly.pdbx_strand_id
1 'polypeptide(L)'
;MASLFSSSVTASQVGSYFVQQYYQVLQQQPQFAHQFYTGSSTMVRVDGESTQTASAIYQIHMLVQSLHLSGIEIKTINSVESWSEGIIVVVSGSVKSRP
;
A
#
# COMPACT_ATOMS: atom_id res chain seq x y z
N MET A 1 -26.67 -31.34 -6.62
CA MET A 1 -25.24 -31.10 -6.33
C MET A 1 -24.91 -29.71 -6.81
N ALA A 2 -24.55 -28.78 -5.91
CA ALA A 2 -24.19 -27.42 -6.30
C ALA A 2 -22.69 -27.37 -6.62
N SER A 3 -22.32 -26.75 -7.74
CA SER A 3 -20.94 -26.64 -8.21
C SER A 3 -20.10 -25.76 -7.27
N LEU A 4 -18.99 -26.30 -6.73
CA LEU A 4 -18.05 -25.64 -5.82
C LEU A 4 -17.00 -24.78 -6.54
N PHE A 5 -17.42 -23.95 -7.50
CA PHE A 5 -16.50 -23.05 -8.20
C PHE A 5 -17.01 -21.61 -8.13
N SER A 6 -16.93 -21.01 -6.95
CA SER A 6 -16.58 -19.59 -6.91
C SER A 6 -15.05 -19.55 -7.00
N SER A 7 -14.50 -19.02 -8.09
CA SER A 7 -13.09 -18.66 -8.18
C SER A 7 -12.79 -17.61 -7.11
N SER A 8 -12.53 -18.03 -5.87
CA SER A 8 -12.21 -17.11 -4.78
C SER A 8 -10.84 -16.54 -5.05
N VAL A 9 -10.75 -15.21 -5.16
CA VAL A 9 -9.48 -14.52 -5.33
C VAL A 9 -8.64 -14.77 -4.09
N THR A 10 -7.41 -15.25 -4.24
CA THR A 10 -6.55 -15.55 -3.10
C THR A 10 -5.92 -14.29 -2.53
N ALA A 11 -5.53 -14.30 -1.26
CA ALA A 11 -4.79 -13.18 -0.65
C ALA A 11 -3.52 -12.81 -1.44
N SER A 12 -2.82 -13.79 -2.02
CA SER A 12 -1.64 -13.57 -2.86
C SER A 12 -1.97 -12.83 -4.16
N GLN A 13 -3.11 -13.15 -4.80
CA GLN A 13 -3.57 -12.45 -6.00
C GLN A 13 -3.96 -11.01 -5.68
N VAL A 14 -4.76 -10.79 -4.64
CA VAL A 14 -5.17 -9.45 -4.20
C VAL A 14 -3.94 -8.62 -3.83
N GLY A 15 -3.04 -9.16 -3.01
CA GLY A 15 -1.84 -8.48 -2.56
C GLY A 15 -0.91 -8.11 -3.71
N SER A 16 -0.69 -9.02 -4.67
CA SER A 16 0.14 -8.74 -5.85
C SER A 16 -0.43 -7.59 -6.68
N TYR A 17 -1.75 -7.58 -6.93
CA TYR A 17 -2.39 -6.53 -7.70
C TYR A 17 -2.41 -5.20 -6.94
N PHE A 18 -2.74 -5.24 -5.64
CA PHE A 18 -2.73 -4.06 -4.77
C PHE A 18 -1.36 -3.40 -4.76
N VAL A 19 -0.27 -4.15 -4.57
CA VAL A 19 1.08 -3.60 -4.51
C VAL A 19 1.49 -2.96 -5.83
N GLN A 20 1.21 -3.62 -6.97
CA GLN A 20 1.50 -3.06 -8.29
C GLN A 20 0.78 -1.73 -8.49
N GLN A 21 -0.52 -1.67 -8.22
CA GLN A 21 -1.31 -0.44 -8.38
C GLN A 21 -0.88 0.64 -7.38
N TYR A 22 -0.72 0.29 -6.11
CA TYR A 22 -0.38 1.23 -5.05
C TYR A 22 0.96 1.91 -5.33
N TYR A 23 2.02 1.17 -5.63
CA TYR A 23 3.34 1.76 -5.86
C TYR A 23 3.43 2.45 -7.23
N GLN A 24 2.69 2.00 -8.25
CA GLN A 24 2.58 2.72 -9.52
C GLN A 24 1.95 4.10 -9.32
N VAL A 25 0.81 4.18 -8.61
CA VAL A 25 0.15 5.45 -8.30
C VAL A 25 1.02 6.30 -7.38
N LEU A 26 1.63 5.71 -6.36
CA LEU A 26 2.50 6.44 -5.43
C LEU A 26 3.66 7.12 -6.15
N GLN A 27 4.27 6.46 -7.14
CA GLN A 27 5.40 7.01 -7.88
C GLN A 27 4.96 8.00 -8.98
N GLN A 28 3.91 7.67 -9.75
CA GLN A 28 3.56 8.43 -10.95
C GLN A 28 2.51 9.51 -10.70
N GLN A 29 1.60 9.28 -9.76
CA GLN A 29 0.44 10.12 -9.50
C GLN A 29 0.14 10.20 -7.98
N PRO A 30 1.09 10.67 -7.15
CA PRO A 30 0.96 10.68 -5.69
C PRO A 30 -0.28 11.45 -5.20
N GLN A 31 -0.79 12.39 -5.98
CA GLN A 31 -2.03 13.10 -5.69
C GLN A 31 -3.25 12.17 -5.57
N PHE A 32 -3.25 10.99 -6.18
CA PHE A 32 -4.35 10.02 -6.10
C PHE A 32 -4.10 8.89 -5.08
N ALA A 33 -2.89 8.79 -4.52
CA ALA A 33 -2.55 7.71 -3.59
C ALA A 33 -3.43 7.70 -2.32
N HIS A 34 -3.91 8.86 -1.88
CA HIS A 34 -4.84 8.97 -0.75
C HIS A 34 -6.17 8.20 -0.96
N GLN A 35 -6.53 7.87 -2.21
CA GLN A 35 -7.74 7.10 -2.52
C GLN A 35 -7.65 5.62 -2.13
N PHE A 36 -6.45 5.11 -1.84
CA PHE A 36 -6.26 3.77 -1.27
C PHE A 36 -6.60 3.70 0.23
N TYR A 37 -6.98 4.82 0.85
CA TYR A 37 -7.24 4.94 2.28
C TYR A 37 -8.71 5.26 2.55
N THR A 38 -9.18 4.88 3.74
CA THR A 38 -10.54 5.15 4.22
C THR A 38 -10.50 6.09 5.43
N GLY A 39 -11.66 6.54 5.90
CA GLY A 39 -11.76 7.53 6.99
C GLY A 39 -11.11 7.10 8.31
N SER A 40 -10.93 5.80 8.55
CA SER A 40 -10.27 5.25 9.73
C SER A 40 -8.83 4.78 9.48
N SER A 41 -8.27 5.03 8.29
CA SER A 41 -6.93 4.58 7.96
C SER A 41 -5.85 5.44 8.63
N THR A 42 -4.70 4.81 8.90
CA THR A 42 -3.52 5.46 9.45
C THR A 42 -2.29 5.15 8.59
N MET A 43 -1.34 6.09 8.53
CA MET A 43 -0.06 5.91 7.87
C MET A 43 1.07 6.29 8.83
N VAL A 44 2.11 5.48 8.87
CA VAL A 44 3.35 5.76 9.59
C VAL A 44 4.52 5.68 8.60
N ARG A 45 5.35 6.72 8.57
CA ARG A 45 6.62 6.73 7.84
C ARG A 45 7.75 6.75 8.84
N VAL A 46 8.70 5.84 8.67
CA VAL A 46 9.95 5.79 9.43
C VAL A 46 11.10 6.03 8.45
N ASP A 47 11.97 6.98 8.77
CA ASP A 47 13.14 7.37 7.97
C ASP A 47 14.32 7.66 8.90
N GLY A 48 15.17 6.65 9.11
CA GLY A 48 16.18 6.67 10.17
C GLY A 48 15.53 6.88 11.54
N GLU A 49 15.91 7.95 12.23
CA GLU A 49 15.34 8.34 13.54
C GLU A 49 14.03 9.15 13.41
N SER A 50 13.64 9.55 12.19
CA SER A 50 12.41 10.33 11.97
C SER A 50 11.20 9.40 11.89
N THR A 51 10.17 9.68 12.69
CA THR A 51 8.86 9.02 12.58
C THR A 51 7.77 10.06 12.36
N GLN A 52 6.97 9.87 11.31
CA GLN A 52 5.81 10.70 10.99
C GLN A 52 4.54 9.84 11.01
N THR A 53 3.48 10.31 11.65
CA THR A 53 2.19 9.61 11.72
C THR A 53 1.07 10.49 11.18
N ALA A 54 0.16 9.90 10.41
CA ALA A 54 -1.02 10.53 9.85
C ALA A 54 -2.25 9.64 10.07
N SER A 55 -3.35 10.20 10.56
CA SER A 55 -4.59 9.45 10.87
C SER A 55 -5.85 9.97 10.16
N ALA A 56 -5.79 11.15 9.55
CA ALA A 56 -6.86 11.66 8.69
C ALA A 56 -6.44 11.56 7.22
N ILE A 57 -7.39 11.32 6.31
CA ILE A 57 -7.13 11.26 4.85
C ILE A 57 -6.33 12.48 4.36
N TYR A 58 -6.67 13.68 4.85
CA TYR A 58 -5.92 14.89 4.52
C TYR A 58 -4.45 14.83 4.99
N GLN A 59 -4.19 14.35 6.20
CA GLN A 59 -2.82 14.20 6.72
C GLN A 59 -2.05 13.13 5.93
N ILE A 60 -2.71 12.03 5.56
CA ILE A 60 -2.13 10.98 4.72
C ILE A 60 -1.76 11.54 3.35
N HIS A 61 -2.66 12.32 2.74
CA HIS A 61 -2.42 13.00 1.46
C HIS A 61 -1.18 13.90 1.53
N MET A 62 -1.08 14.75 2.55
CA MET A 62 0.08 15.62 2.77
C MET A 62 1.37 14.82 2.97
N LEU A 63 1.32 13.73 3.75
CA LEU A 63 2.49 12.89 3.99
C LEU A 63 2.94 12.18 2.71
N VAL A 64 2.02 11.61 1.93
CA VAL A 64 2.32 10.97 0.65
C VAL A 64 2.97 11.94 -0.33
N GLN A 65 2.45 13.15 -0.46
CA GLN A 65 3.04 14.18 -1.33
C GLN A 65 4.45 14.58 -0.89
N SER A 66 4.75 14.52 0.41
CA SER A 66 6.08 14.84 0.94
C SER A 66 7.16 13.81 0.63
N LEU A 67 6.80 12.59 0.19
CA LEU A 67 7.76 11.50 -0.01
C LEU A 67 8.72 11.74 -1.19
N HIS A 68 8.29 12.48 -2.22
CA HIS A 68 9.10 12.83 -3.40
C HIS A 68 9.91 11.64 -3.99
N LEU A 69 9.28 10.49 -4.17
CA LEU A 69 9.95 9.29 -4.66
C LEU A 69 10.30 9.41 -6.16
N SER A 70 11.53 9.07 -6.52
CA SER A 70 12.01 9.00 -7.91
C SER A 70 12.06 7.58 -8.46
N GLY A 71 12.26 6.58 -7.60
CA GLY A 71 12.38 5.18 -7.99
C GLY A 71 11.86 4.25 -6.90
N ILE A 72 11.17 3.18 -7.31
CA ILE A 72 10.67 2.13 -6.42
C ILE A 72 10.97 0.79 -7.09
N GLU A 73 11.56 -0.12 -6.33
CA GLU A 73 11.84 -1.49 -6.75
C GLU A 73 11.23 -2.44 -5.72
N ILE A 74 10.32 -3.30 -6.17
CA ILE A 74 9.70 -4.31 -5.30
C ILE A 74 10.48 -5.62 -5.43
N LYS A 75 10.90 -6.17 -4.28
CA LYS A 75 11.64 -7.45 -4.20
C LYS A 75 10.75 -8.61 -3.80
N THR A 76 9.93 -8.41 -2.77
CA THR A 76 9.01 -9.45 -2.31
C THR A 76 7.64 -8.87 -2.00
N ILE A 77 6.61 -9.68 -2.25
CA ILE A 77 5.22 -9.44 -1.88
C ILE A 77 4.76 -10.69 -1.16
N ASN A 78 4.48 -10.57 0.13
CA ASN A 78 3.88 -11.64 0.92
C ASN A 78 2.50 -11.20 1.34
N SER A 79 1.51 -12.08 1.25
CA SER A 79 0.13 -11.73 1.59
C SER A 79 -0.56 -12.91 2.26
N VAL A 80 -1.28 -12.61 3.33
CA VAL A 80 -2.01 -13.59 4.12
C VAL A 80 -3.40 -13.06 4.43
N GLU A 81 -4.36 -13.97 4.52
CA GLU A 81 -5.71 -13.64 4.99
C GLU A 81 -5.64 -13.23 6.47
N SER A 82 -6.49 -12.28 6.85
CA SER A 82 -6.66 -11.82 8.21
C SER A 82 -8.13 -11.90 8.61
N TRP A 83 -8.43 -11.51 9.86
CA TRP A 83 -9.77 -11.57 10.39
C TRP A 83 -10.72 -10.64 9.62
N SER A 84 -12.01 -11.00 9.59
CA SER A 84 -13.06 -10.21 8.93
C SER A 84 -12.80 -9.98 7.43
N GLU A 85 -12.39 -11.02 6.71
CA GLU A 85 -12.11 -10.99 5.26
C GLU A 85 -10.99 -9.99 4.86
N GLY A 86 -10.19 -9.57 5.83
CA GLY A 86 -9.05 -8.70 5.61
C GLY A 86 -7.87 -9.43 4.99
N ILE A 87 -6.92 -8.65 4.45
CA ILE A 87 -5.65 -9.17 3.92
C ILE A 87 -4.53 -8.33 4.48
N ILE A 88 -3.50 -9.00 5.00
CA ILE A 88 -2.25 -8.36 5.42
C ILE A 88 -1.25 -8.53 4.28
N VAL A 89 -0.66 -7.43 3.84
CA VAL A 89 0.36 -7.39 2.78
C VAL A 89 1.66 -6.87 3.36
N VAL A 90 2.74 -7.63 3.19
CA VAL A 90 4.11 -7.24 3.56
C VAL A 90 4.93 -7.14 2.30
N VAL A 91 5.53 -5.98 2.10
CA VAL A 91 6.32 -5.66 0.90
C VAL A 91 7.76 -5.34 1.32
N SER A 92 8.73 -5.89 0.60
CA SER A 92 10.13 -5.47 0.72
C SER A 92 10.66 -4.98 -0.61
N GLY A 93 11.61 -4.05 -0.58
CA GLY A 93 12.08 -3.38 -1.78
C GLY A 93 13.16 -2.34 -1.52
N SER A 94 13.43 -1.53 -2.54
CA SER A 94 14.27 -0.33 -2.45
C SER A 94 13.49 0.89 -2.94
N VAL A 95 13.75 2.05 -2.35
CA VAL A 95 13.19 3.33 -2.78
C VAL A 95 14.31 4.34 -2.98
N LYS A 96 14.13 5.24 -3.95
CA LYS A 96 14.99 6.40 -4.18
C LYS A 96 14.14 7.64 -3.99
N SER A 97 14.54 8.52 -3.10
CA SER A 97 13.93 9.85 -2.95
C SER A 97 14.65 10.84 -3.86
N ARG A 98 13.93 11.84 -4.37
CA ARG A 98 14.56 13.00 -5.00
C ARG A 98 15.29 13.81 -3.92
N PRO A 99 16.47 14.37 -4.24
CA PRO A 99 17.17 15.29 -3.35
C PRO A 99 16.36 16.57 -3.12
#